data_AF-A0A352CAB4-F1
#
_entry.id   AF-A0A352CAB4-F1
#
_cell.length_a   1.000
_cell.length_b   1.000
_cell.length_c   1.000
_cell.angle_alpha   90.00
_cell.angle_beta   90.00
_cell.angle_gamma   90.00
#
_symmetry.space_group_name_H-M   'P 1'
#
loop_
_entity.id
_entity.type
_entity.pdbx_description
1 polymer ?
#
loop_
_entity_poly.entity_id
_entity_poly.type
_entity_poly.pdbx_seq_one_letter_code
_entity_poly.pdbx_strand_id
1 'polypeptide(L)'
;MTEADILPLMIEYMNVFLGGVSVFFAIVSTYIAGLYYFIRRASWPIRLISFTVLTLVLGMMFLFLAGASFGHDGLRDTLRLISETRTLSPAGAALLENSSGRIDIDEYLQSILAVGLGAFYLALGVLTFTRDRRDRDERSGLAMSEEIAPA
;
A
#
# COMPACT_ATOMS: atom_id res chain seq x y z
N MET A 1 -27.40 -16.24 8.74
CA MET A 1 -27.37 -14.86 8.22
C MET A 1 -28.25 -14.81 6.98
N THR A 2 -28.93 -13.70 6.79
CA THR A 2 -29.75 -13.41 5.61
C THR A 2 -28.99 -12.50 4.64
N GLU A 3 -29.47 -12.37 3.40
CA GLU A 3 -28.92 -11.41 2.44
C GLU A 3 -28.88 -9.97 3.00
N ALA A 4 -29.90 -9.59 3.76
CA ALA A 4 -29.99 -8.27 4.40
C ALA A 4 -28.92 -8.04 5.48
N ASP A 5 -28.39 -9.11 6.07
CA ASP A 5 -27.29 -9.02 7.05
C ASP A 5 -25.92 -8.91 6.35
N ILE A 6 -25.77 -9.50 5.15
CA ILE A 6 -24.49 -9.60 4.43
C ILE A 6 -24.20 -8.32 3.63
N LEU A 7 -25.23 -7.77 2.97
CA LEU A 7 -25.08 -6.57 2.13
C LEU A 7 -24.40 -5.40 2.86
N PRO A 8 -24.82 -5.01 4.09
CA PRO A 8 -24.16 -3.94 4.84
C PRO A 8 -22.69 -4.24 5.15
N LEU A 9 -22.36 -5.50 5.49
CA LEU A 9 -20.99 -5.93 5.80
C LEU A 9 -20.09 -5.84 4.57
N MET A 10 -20.59 -6.20 3.38
CA MET A 10 -19.83 -6.06 2.13
C MET A 10 -19.59 -4.58 1.76
N ILE A 11 -20.57 -3.71 2.02
CA ILE A 11 -20.41 -2.25 1.83
C ILE A 11 -19.39 -1.70 2.84
N GLU A 12 -19.45 -2.14 4.09
CA GLU A 12 -18.50 -1.76 5.13
C GLU A 12 -17.07 -2.17 4.74
N TYR A 13 -16.89 -3.39 4.21
CA TYR A 13 -15.60 -3.83 3.67
C TYR A 13 -15.07 -2.89 2.59
N MET A 14 -15.90 -2.47 1.63
CA MET A 14 -15.49 -1.50 0.60
C MET A 14 -15.04 -0.16 1.20
N ASN A 15 -15.73 0.31 2.24
CA ASN A 15 -15.33 1.52 2.95
C ASN A 15 -13.99 1.34 3.68
N VAL A 16 -13.78 0.19 4.33
CA VAL A 16 -12.50 -0.15 4.98
C VAL A 16 -11.37 -0.21 3.94
N PHE A 17 -11.62 -0.82 2.78
CA PHE A 17 -10.66 -0.89 1.67
C PHE A 17 -10.28 0.51 1.18
N LEU A 18 -11.25 1.37 0.87
CA LEU A 18 -11.03 2.76 0.47
C LEU A 18 -10.30 3.57 1.56
N GLY A 19 -10.62 3.32 2.82
CA GLY A 19 -9.91 3.87 3.97
C GLY A 19 -8.44 3.45 3.98
N GLY A 20 -8.16 2.16 3.75
CA GLY A 20 -6.81 1.61 3.62
C GLY A 20 -6.00 2.28 2.50
N VAL A 21 -6.61 2.46 1.33
CA VAL A 21 -6.00 3.20 0.19
C VAL A 21 -5.64 4.64 0.59
N SER A 22 -6.54 5.32 1.29
CA SER A 22 -6.31 6.71 1.72
C SER A 22 -5.17 6.81 2.73
N VAL A 23 -5.14 5.91 3.70
CA VAL A 23 -4.08 5.81 4.71
C VAL A 23 -2.74 5.52 4.05
N PHE A 24 -2.69 4.63 3.06
CA PHE A 24 -1.49 4.35 2.28
C PHE A 24 -0.92 5.62 1.64
N PHE A 25 -1.74 6.38 0.91
CA PHE A 25 -1.30 7.63 0.28
C PHE A 25 -0.83 8.66 1.30
N ALA A 26 -1.49 8.76 2.46
CA ALA A 26 -1.06 9.65 3.53
C ALA A 26 0.32 9.28 4.09
N ILE A 27 0.56 7.98 4.35
CA ILE A 27 1.86 7.47 4.84
C ILE A 27 2.96 7.75 3.82
N VAL A 28 2.73 7.38 2.56
CA VAL A 28 3.71 7.57 1.47
C VAL A 28 4.03 9.06 1.29
N SER A 29 3.00 9.92 1.24
CA SER A 29 3.18 11.37 1.06
C SER A 29 3.95 11.98 2.22
N THR A 30 3.60 11.61 3.46
CA THR A 30 4.30 12.08 4.66
C THR A 30 5.75 11.63 4.67
N TYR A 31 6.01 10.38 4.28
CA TYR A 31 7.37 9.85 4.21
C TYR A 31 8.20 10.56 3.14
N ILE A 32 7.65 10.81 1.95
CA ILE A 32 8.32 11.57 0.87
C ILE A 32 8.68 12.98 1.35
N ALA A 33 7.72 13.67 1.98
CA ALA A 33 7.97 14.99 2.56
C ALA A 33 9.07 14.93 3.63
N GLY A 34 8.97 13.99 4.57
CA GLY A 34 9.99 13.79 5.61
C GLY A 34 11.36 13.47 5.03
N LEU A 35 11.40 12.73 3.92
CA LEU A 35 12.63 12.37 3.23
C LEU A 35 13.29 13.58 2.58
N TYR A 36 12.48 14.47 1.97
CA TYR A 36 12.95 15.71 1.36
C TYR A 36 13.49 16.72 2.39
N TYR A 37 12.80 16.87 3.53
CA TYR A 37 13.13 17.88 4.53
C TYR A 37 14.17 17.42 5.56
N PHE A 38 14.08 16.19 6.07
CA PHE A 38 14.89 15.73 7.21
C PHE A 38 15.92 14.68 6.81
N ILE A 39 15.47 13.59 6.17
CA ILE A 39 16.29 12.39 5.95
C ILE A 39 17.44 12.68 4.96
N ARG A 40 17.26 13.65 4.05
CA ARG A 40 18.30 14.07 3.11
C ARG A 40 19.62 14.43 3.80
N ARG A 41 19.59 15.13 4.94
CA ARG A 41 20.80 15.53 5.68
C ARG A 41 21.15 14.60 6.85
N ALA A 42 20.33 13.59 7.10
CA ALA A 42 20.49 12.70 8.24
C ALA A 42 21.64 11.70 8.02
N SER A 43 22.27 11.28 9.12
CA SER A 43 23.28 10.23 9.10
C SER A 43 22.67 8.89 8.67
N TRP A 44 23.49 8.01 8.11
CA TRP A 44 23.05 6.69 7.62
C TRP A 44 22.21 5.87 8.64
N PRO A 45 22.56 5.81 9.94
CA PRO A 45 21.75 5.09 10.93
C PRO A 45 20.33 5.65 11.10
N ILE A 46 20.16 6.98 11.04
CA ILE A 46 18.84 7.61 11.15
C ILE A 46 17.99 7.23 9.95
N ARG A 47 18.57 7.19 8.74
CA ARG A 47 17.86 6.76 7.53
C ARG A 47 17.37 5.32 7.64
N LEU A 48 18.21 4.43 8.16
CA LEU A 48 17.85 3.04 8.39
C LEU A 48 16.68 2.93 9.37
N ILE A 49 16.73 3.63 10.50
CA ILE A 49 15.64 3.64 11.48
C ILE A 49 14.34 4.17 10.85
N SER A 50 14.39 5.29 10.12
CA SER A 50 13.22 5.84 9.44
C SER A 50 12.62 4.87 8.42
N PHE A 51 13.47 4.16 7.66
CA PHE A 51 13.01 3.17 6.69
C PHE A 51 12.44 1.91 7.36
N THR A 52 13.01 1.48 8.49
CA THR A 52 12.45 0.40 9.30
C THR A 52 11.07 0.75 9.83
N VAL A 53 10.88 1.97 10.33
CA VAL A 53 9.56 2.44 10.79
C VAL A 53 8.56 2.46 9.64
N LEU A 54 8.94 2.96 8.45
CA LEU A 54 8.10 2.89 7.26
C LEU A 54 7.71 1.45 6.92
N THR A 55 8.69 0.54 6.95
CA THR A 55 8.48 -0.90 6.66
C THR A 55 7.48 -1.52 7.64
N LEU A 56 7.62 -1.22 8.94
CA LEU A 56 6.71 -1.72 9.97
C LEU A 56 5.28 -1.17 9.78
N VAL A 57 5.15 0.11 9.49
CA VAL A 57 3.83 0.75 9.28
C VAL A 57 3.15 0.19 8.04
N LEU A 58 3.86 0.11 6.91
CA LEU A 58 3.31 -0.47 5.68
C LEU A 58 3.02 -1.97 5.84
N GLY A 59 3.88 -2.70 6.56
CA GLY A 59 3.67 -4.12 6.86
C GLY A 59 2.42 -4.35 7.73
N MET A 60 2.22 -3.53 8.76
CA MET A 60 1.01 -3.59 9.60
C MET A 60 -0.24 -3.28 8.77
N MET A 61 -0.18 -2.25 7.92
CA MET A 61 -1.27 -1.90 7.01
C MET A 61 -1.60 -3.05 6.05
N PHE A 62 -0.58 -3.69 5.46
CA PHE A 62 -0.75 -4.83 4.57
C PHE A 62 -1.39 -6.02 5.29
N LEU A 63 -0.90 -6.37 6.49
CA LEU A 63 -1.48 -7.45 7.30
C LEU A 63 -2.93 -7.16 7.68
N PHE A 64 -3.25 -5.91 8.02
CA PHE A 64 -4.62 -5.51 8.32
C PHE A 64 -5.54 -5.69 7.10
N LEU A 65 -5.09 -5.26 5.92
CA LEU A 65 -5.89 -5.37 4.70
C LEU A 65 -6.06 -6.83 4.24
N ALA A 66 -5.02 -7.65 4.37
CA ALA A 66 -5.08 -9.09 4.12
C ALA A 66 -5.99 -9.81 5.14
N GLY A 67 -6.00 -9.37 6.41
CA GLY A 67 -6.94 -9.86 7.40
C GLY A 67 -8.40 -9.55 7.03
N ALA A 68 -8.66 -8.35 6.51
CA ALA A 68 -9.98 -7.94 6.07
C ALA A 68 -10.46 -8.74 4.84
N SER A 69 -9.57 -9.11 3.91
CA SER A 69 -9.95 -9.88 2.72
C SER A 69 -10.49 -11.27 3.07
N PHE A 70 -9.90 -11.96 4.05
CA PHE A 70 -10.41 -13.26 4.51
C PHE A 70 -11.86 -13.18 5.03
N GLY A 71 -12.23 -12.06 5.67
CA GLY A 71 -13.61 -11.84 6.11
C GLY A 71 -14.58 -11.66 4.94
N HIS A 72 -14.14 -10.95 3.90
CA HIS A 72 -14.92 -10.72 2.68
C HIS A 72 -15.16 -12.01 1.89
N ASP A 73 -14.14 -12.87 1.78
CA ASP A 73 -14.27 -14.17 1.13
C ASP A 73 -15.32 -15.05 1.81
N GLY A 74 -15.34 -15.09 3.15
CA GLY A 74 -16.35 -15.81 3.91
C GLY A 74 -17.78 -15.26 3.72
N LEU A 75 -17.92 -13.94 3.59
CA LEU A 75 -19.21 -13.31 3.29
C LEU A 75 -19.72 -13.67 1.89
N ARG A 76 -18.81 -13.72 0.91
CA ARG A 76 -19.12 -14.13 -0.46
C ARG A 76 -19.54 -15.59 -0.54
N ASP A 77 -18.83 -16.49 0.14
CA ASP A 77 -19.21 -17.90 0.22
C ASP A 77 -20.61 -18.07 0.84
N THR A 78 -20.90 -17.28 1.87
CA THR A 78 -22.24 -17.27 2.49
C THR A 78 -23.31 -16.77 1.51
N LEU A 79 -23.02 -15.72 0.74
CA LEU A 79 -23.95 -15.19 -0.26
C LEU A 79 -24.20 -16.20 -1.40
N ARG A 80 -23.16 -16.94 -1.80
CA ARG A 80 -23.26 -18.04 -2.77
C ARG A 80 -24.14 -19.18 -2.25
N LEU A 81 -23.99 -19.57 -0.99
CA LEU A 81 -24.87 -20.59 -0.39
C LEU A 81 -26.33 -20.14 -0.34
N ILE A 82 -26.59 -18.84 -0.13
CA ILE A 82 -27.95 -18.27 -0.15
C ILE A 82 -28.52 -18.30 -1.57
N SER A 83 -27.71 -18.02 -2.60
CA SER A 83 -28.17 -18.00 -3.99
C SER A 83 -28.60 -19.39 -4.50
N GLU A 84 -28.01 -20.45 -3.95
CA GLU A 84 -28.38 -21.84 -4.25
C GLU A 84 -29.74 -22.24 -3.65
N THR A 85 -30.19 -21.55 -2.59
CA THR A 85 -31.43 -21.88 -1.87
C THR A 85 -32.56 -20.91 -2.14
N ARG A 86 -32.28 -19.67 -2.54
CA ARG A 86 -33.26 -18.62 -2.84
C ARG A 86 -32.79 -17.70 -3.97
N THR A 87 -33.74 -17.09 -4.66
CA THR A 87 -33.46 -15.98 -5.57
C THR A 87 -32.93 -14.78 -4.79
N LEU A 88 -31.73 -14.32 -5.14
CA LEU A 88 -31.12 -13.12 -4.58
C LEU A 88 -31.87 -11.86 -5.02
N SER A 89 -31.78 -10.79 -4.22
CA SER A 89 -32.16 -9.46 -4.69
C SER A 89 -31.25 -9.02 -5.85
N PRO A 90 -31.67 -8.02 -6.67
CA PRO A 90 -30.82 -7.46 -7.71
C PRO A 90 -29.45 -6.98 -7.20
N ALA A 91 -29.39 -6.45 -5.97
CA ALA A 91 -28.15 -6.00 -5.36
C ALA A 91 -27.22 -7.16 -4.99
N GLY A 92 -27.76 -8.21 -4.35
CA GLY A 92 -26.99 -9.41 -4.03
C GLY A 92 -26.54 -10.17 -5.28
N ALA A 93 -27.38 -10.21 -6.31
CA ALA A 93 -27.03 -10.81 -7.59
C ALA A 93 -25.88 -10.05 -8.28
N ALA A 94 -25.92 -8.72 -8.31
CA ALA A 94 -24.84 -7.90 -8.88
C ALA A 94 -23.51 -8.07 -8.13
N LEU A 95 -23.54 -8.16 -6.79
CA LEU A 95 -22.36 -8.44 -5.97
C LEU A 95 -21.78 -9.83 -6.26
N LEU A 96 -22.64 -10.84 -6.35
CA LEU A 96 -22.21 -12.19 -6.68
C LEU A 96 -21.66 -12.26 -8.12
N GLU A 97 -22.27 -11.57 -9.07
CA GLU A 97 -21.80 -11.48 -10.47
C GLU A 97 -20.45 -10.78 -10.59
N ASN A 98 -20.26 -9.67 -9.86
CA ASN A 98 -18.97 -8.95 -9.79
C ASN A 98 -17.84 -9.88 -9.32
N SER A 99 -18.18 -10.83 -8.46
CA SER A 99 -17.24 -11.80 -7.93
C SER A 99 -17.10 -13.05 -8.81
N SER A 100 -18.16 -13.53 -9.46
CA SER A 100 -18.17 -14.82 -10.18
C SER A 100 -17.72 -14.75 -11.64
N GLY A 101 -17.36 -13.55 -12.12
CA GLY A 101 -16.82 -13.34 -13.45
C GLY A 101 -15.48 -14.04 -13.71
N ARG A 102 -15.04 -14.05 -14.97
CA ARG A 102 -13.75 -14.63 -15.42
C ARG A 102 -12.52 -13.89 -14.85
N ILE A 103 -12.75 -12.69 -14.34
CA ILE A 103 -11.79 -11.86 -13.62
C ILE A 103 -12.51 -11.43 -12.35
N ASP A 104 -12.05 -11.93 -11.21
CA ASP A 104 -12.53 -11.48 -9.92
C ASP A 104 -12.00 -10.06 -9.67
N ILE A 105 -12.90 -9.08 -9.71
CA ILE A 105 -12.52 -7.67 -9.63
C ILE A 105 -11.90 -7.35 -8.27
N ASP A 106 -12.31 -8.04 -7.20
CA ASP A 106 -11.80 -7.82 -5.86
C ASP A 106 -10.37 -8.38 -5.74
N GLU A 107 -10.12 -9.58 -6.27
CA GLU A 107 -8.78 -10.17 -6.35
C GLU A 107 -7.84 -9.32 -7.23
N TYR A 108 -8.36 -8.83 -8.36
CA TYR A 108 -7.60 -7.98 -9.28
C TYR A 108 -7.21 -6.64 -8.62
N LEU A 109 -8.15 -5.99 -7.92
CA LEU A 109 -7.88 -4.78 -7.15
C LEU A 109 -6.83 -4.99 -6.06
N GLN A 110 -6.93 -6.10 -5.32
CA GLN A 110 -5.94 -6.47 -4.30
C GLN A 110 -4.56 -6.68 -4.93
N SER A 111 -4.48 -7.34 -6.09
CA SER A 111 -3.22 -7.57 -6.80
C SER A 111 -2.58 -6.25 -7.27
N ILE A 112 -3.37 -5.32 -7.84
CA ILE A 112 -2.91 -4.00 -8.24
C ILE A 112 -2.39 -3.23 -7.03
N LEU A 113 -3.12 -3.27 -5.91
CA LEU A 113 -2.71 -2.60 -4.68
C LEU A 113 -1.39 -3.19 -4.15
N ALA A 114 -1.25 -4.51 -4.11
CA ALA A 114 -0.04 -5.19 -3.65
C ALA A 114 1.17 -4.85 -4.54
N VAL A 115 0.99 -4.85 -5.86
CA VAL A 115 2.02 -4.45 -6.83
C VAL A 115 2.39 -2.99 -6.66
N GLY A 116 1.39 -2.10 -6.53
CA GLY A 116 1.60 -0.68 -6.29
C GLY A 116 2.37 -0.43 -4.99
N LEU A 117 1.94 -1.05 -3.89
CA LEU A 117 2.61 -1.00 -2.59
C LEU A 117 4.07 -1.47 -2.71
N GLY A 118 4.31 -2.60 -3.36
CA GLY A 118 5.66 -3.13 -3.59
C GLY A 118 6.53 -2.18 -4.41
N ALA A 119 5.98 -1.61 -5.48
CA ALA A 119 6.69 -0.64 -6.33
C ALA A 119 7.05 0.62 -5.55
N PHE A 120 6.11 1.19 -4.78
CA PHE A 120 6.37 2.36 -3.93
C PHE A 120 7.38 2.05 -2.82
N TYR A 121 7.27 0.90 -2.18
CA TYR A 121 8.21 0.47 -1.15
C TYR A 121 9.64 0.39 -1.69
N LEU A 122 9.83 -0.25 -2.85
CA LEU A 122 11.12 -0.35 -3.51
C LEU A 122 11.65 1.02 -3.94
N ALA A 123 10.79 1.85 -4.54
CA ALA A 123 11.17 3.19 -4.97
C ALA A 123 11.62 4.07 -3.79
N LEU A 124 10.88 4.03 -2.67
CA LEU A 124 11.24 4.74 -1.45
C LEU A 124 12.53 4.20 -0.84
N GLY A 125 12.73 2.88 -0.82
CA GLY A 125 13.99 2.28 -0.37
C GLY A 125 15.18 2.77 -1.18
N VAL A 126 15.05 2.74 -2.52
CA VAL A 126 16.08 3.30 -3.41
C VAL A 126 16.32 4.78 -3.09
N LEU A 127 15.26 5.58 -2.98
CA LEU A 127 15.38 7.02 -2.71
C LEU A 127 16.07 7.32 -1.36
N THR A 128 15.73 6.57 -0.31
CA THR A 128 16.28 6.71 1.04
C THR A 128 17.79 6.47 1.08
N PHE A 129 18.30 5.53 0.29
CA PHE A 129 19.71 5.11 0.37
C PHE A 129 20.59 5.63 -0.77
N THR A 130 20.05 5.95 -1.95
CA THR A 130 20.88 6.35 -3.11
C THR A 130 21.20 7.83 -3.18
N ARG A 131 20.31 8.70 -2.69
CA ARG A 131 20.43 10.16 -2.88
C ARG A 131 21.68 10.78 -2.23
N ASP A 132 22.20 10.15 -1.19
CA ASP A 132 23.36 10.61 -0.42
C ASP A 132 24.72 10.25 -1.02
N ARG A 133 24.77 9.27 -1.92
CA ARG A 133 26.03 8.95 -2.63
C ARG A 133 26.40 10.08 -3.58
N ARG A 134 25.40 10.62 -4.29
CA ARG A 134 25.58 11.72 -5.24
C ARG A 134 26.09 13.01 -4.58
N ASP A 135 25.53 13.40 -3.44
CA ASP A 135 25.97 14.61 -2.71
C ASP A 135 27.41 14.46 -2.14
N ARG A 136 27.88 13.22 -1.90
CA ARG A 136 29.27 12.96 -1.49
C ARG A 136 30.26 13.05 -2.64
N ASP A 137 29.90 12.52 -3.81
CA ASP A 137 30.75 12.52 -5.01
C ASP A 137 30.92 13.94 -5.59
N GLU A 138 29.89 14.78 -5.52
CA GLU A 138 29.98 16.18 -5.94
C GLU A 138 30.92 17.00 -5.02
N ARG A 139 30.94 16.69 -3.72
CA ARG A 139 31.83 17.37 -2.76
C ARG A 139 33.29 16.94 -2.87
N SER A 140 33.56 15.66 -3.14
CA SER A 140 34.93 15.18 -3.35
C SER A 140 35.53 15.70 -4.66
N GLY A 141 34.72 15.84 -5.72
CA GLY A 141 35.15 16.45 -6.98
C GLY A 141 35.54 17.93 -6.84
N LEU A 142 34.79 18.71 -6.06
CA LEU A 142 35.12 20.12 -5.80
C LEU A 142 36.37 20.28 -4.94
N ALA A 143 36.56 19.43 -3.91
CA ALA A 143 37.75 19.47 -3.06
C ALA A 143 39.04 19.16 -3.84
N MET A 144 39.00 18.20 -4.77
CA MET A 144 40.15 17.91 -5.66
C MET A 144 40.45 19.05 -6.63
N SER A 145 39.44 19.84 -7.03
CA SER A 145 39.64 20.97 -7.94
C SER A 145 40.29 22.18 -7.28
N GLU A 146 40.11 22.40 -5.97
CA GLU A 146 40.80 23.48 -5.24
C GLU A 146 42.27 23.16 -4.99
N GLU A 147 42.64 21.89 -4.79
CA GLU A 147 44.02 21.48 -4.53
C GLU A 147 44.92 21.58 -5.78
N ILE A 148 44.34 21.60 -6.98
CA ILE A 148 45.06 21.62 -8.25
C ILE A 148 45.22 23.06 -8.80
N ALA A 149 44.61 24.08 -8.19
CA ALA A 149 44.79 25.46 -8.63
C ALA A 149 46.17 26.02 -8.18
N PRO A 150 47.12 26.28 -9.09
CA PRO A 150 48.37 26.92 -8.72
C PRO A 150 48.12 28.38 -8.32
N ALA A 151 48.74 28.79 -7.22
CA ALA A 151 48.71 30.15 -6.67
C ALA A 151 49.31 31.21 -7.61
#